data_AF-A0A4Y2TLC3-F1
#
_entry.id   AF-A0A4Y2TLC3-F1
#
_cell.length_a   1.000
_cell.length_b   1.000
_cell.length_c   1.000
_cell.angle_alpha   90.00
_cell.angle_beta   90.00
_cell.angle_gamma   90.00
#
_symmetry.space_group_name_H-M   'P 1'
#
loop_
_entity.id
_entity.type
_entity.pdbx_description
1 polymer ?
#
loop_
_entity_poly.entity_id
_entity_poly.type
_entity_poly.pdbx_seq_one_letter_code
_entity_poly.pdbx_strand_id
1 'polypeptide(L)'
;MYLFLEQDIRGGVSTITKLYAQASNNYMSNFDPSNPSKYNMYFEANNLYGWAVSQALPLANFKWESSELWNEESIMQIHNEGDTCFVSKVDLEYPEEIHDSHNCLVVATEIMKANKSMLSSYQLNLVDKLEFKISESNGKIIPYLSNKTKYVAHFRNLKLYKELGLRITYVYAALSFKQSPWLESYIRFNTEQRKKAKMDESPPKRFNWGPAMLYTLEGHAVQPPTAAPHEVRFAQPRVQPSHSGSHLSARMAHGNWVVVLEPQSCDVATEES
;
A
#
# COMPACT_ATOMS: atom_id res chain seq x y z
N MET A 1 -7.13 -2.83 24.02
CA MET A 1 -5.86 -2.88 23.27
C MET A 1 -6.03 -3.59 21.93
N TYR A 2 -6.55 -4.82 21.87
CA TYR A 2 -6.88 -5.50 20.61
C TYR A 2 -7.74 -4.64 19.67
N LEU A 3 -8.90 -4.16 20.14
CA LEU A 3 -9.80 -3.27 19.36
C LEU A 3 -9.15 -1.97 18.89
N PHE A 4 -8.07 -1.52 19.54
CA PHE A 4 -7.31 -0.35 19.11
C PHE A 4 -6.41 -0.69 17.93
N LEU A 5 -5.68 -1.80 18.01
CA LEU A 5 -4.84 -2.29 16.91
C LEU A 5 -5.68 -2.69 15.69
N GLU A 6 -6.88 -3.23 15.90
CA GLU A 6 -7.82 -3.57 14.83
C GLU A 6 -8.23 -2.35 13.98
N GLN A 7 -8.26 -1.14 14.55
CA GLN A 7 -8.50 0.10 13.81
C GLN A 7 -7.35 0.46 12.84
N ASP A 8 -6.15 -0.05 13.07
CA ASP A 8 -4.99 0.12 12.18
C ASP A 8 -4.90 -0.99 11.11
N ILE A 9 -5.77 -2.00 11.17
CA ILE A 9 -5.79 -3.07 10.16
C ILE A 9 -6.55 -2.58 8.93
N ARG A 10 -5.86 -2.51 7.79
CA ARG A 10 -6.44 -2.24 6.48
C ARG A 10 -5.91 -3.25 5.47
N GLY A 11 -6.76 -3.63 4.52
CA GLY A 11 -6.37 -4.44 3.36
C GLY A 11 -5.60 -3.64 2.30
N GLY A 12 -5.38 -4.27 1.16
CA GLY A 12 -4.75 -3.61 0.01
C GLY A 12 -5.59 -2.44 -0.52
N VAL A 13 -4.92 -1.32 -0.80
CA VAL A 13 -5.53 -0.18 -1.47
C VAL A 13 -5.64 -0.48 -2.96
N SER A 14 -6.84 -0.37 -3.52
CA SER A 14 -7.09 -0.49 -4.96
C SER A 14 -7.84 0.75 -5.43
N THR A 15 -7.27 1.48 -6.38
CA THR A 15 -7.79 2.78 -6.79
C THR A 15 -7.53 3.00 -8.27
N ILE A 16 -8.51 3.60 -8.95
CA ILE A 16 -8.41 4.05 -10.34
C ILE A 16 -8.43 5.56 -10.31
N THR A 17 -7.29 6.18 -10.58
CA THR A 17 -7.12 7.65 -10.53
C THR A 17 -7.28 8.28 -11.92
N LYS A 18 -6.97 7.53 -12.98
CA LYS A 18 -7.18 7.93 -14.37
C LYS A 18 -8.05 6.91 -15.09
N LEU A 19 -9.22 7.33 -15.56
CA LEU A 19 -10.22 6.46 -16.19
C LEU A 19 -9.78 5.91 -17.55
N TYR A 20 -8.95 6.66 -18.28
CA TYR A 20 -8.50 6.27 -19.60
C TYR A 20 -7.06 6.74 -19.87
N ALA A 21 -6.22 5.81 -20.30
CA ALA A 21 -4.87 6.07 -20.76
C ALA A 21 -4.59 5.24 -22.02
N GLN A 22 -4.20 5.92 -23.09
CA GLN A 22 -3.86 5.29 -24.36
C GLN A 22 -2.39 5.56 -24.67
N ALA A 23 -1.65 4.49 -24.94
CA ALA A 23 -0.30 4.61 -25.49
C ALA A 23 -0.39 5.16 -26.93
N SER A 24 0.59 5.96 -27.30
CA SER A 24 0.74 6.52 -28.65
C SER A 24 2.22 6.74 -28.88
N ASN A 25 2.89 5.77 -29.49
CA ASN A 25 4.34 5.79 -29.67
C ASN A 25 4.73 5.14 -31.00
N ASN A 26 5.98 5.32 -31.38
CA ASN A 26 6.59 4.85 -32.63
C ASN A 26 6.45 3.34 -32.93
N TYR A 27 6.05 2.51 -31.97
CA TYR A 27 5.78 1.09 -32.19
C TYR A 27 4.33 0.80 -32.61
N MET A 28 3.48 1.82 -32.69
CA MET A 28 2.05 1.69 -33.03
C MET A 28 1.77 2.16 -34.47
N SER A 29 0.88 1.45 -35.17
CA SER A 29 0.57 1.70 -36.58
C SER A 29 -0.13 3.04 -36.85
N ASN A 30 -0.76 3.63 -35.84
CA ASN A 30 -1.50 4.90 -35.92
C ASN A 30 -0.77 6.06 -35.22
N PHE A 31 0.55 5.94 -35.01
CA PHE A 31 1.34 7.00 -34.39
C PHE A 31 1.55 8.18 -35.34
N ASP A 32 1.26 9.38 -34.86
CA ASP A 32 1.59 10.63 -35.54
C ASP A 32 2.92 11.15 -35.00
N PRO A 33 4.00 11.18 -35.81
CA PRO A 33 5.32 11.65 -35.39
C PRO A 33 5.37 13.11 -34.93
N SER A 34 4.34 13.92 -35.23
CA SER A 34 4.26 15.30 -34.73
C SER A 34 3.89 15.39 -33.25
N ASN A 35 3.34 14.31 -32.66
CA ASN A 35 2.95 14.25 -31.26
C ASN A 35 4.03 13.57 -30.40
N PRO A 36 4.16 13.95 -29.11
CA PRO A 36 5.09 13.29 -28.19
C PRO A 36 4.69 11.83 -27.93
N SER A 37 5.68 10.94 -27.90
CA SER A 37 5.47 9.51 -27.59
C SER A 37 4.93 9.30 -26.17
N LYS A 38 3.88 8.49 -26.04
CA LYS A 38 3.24 8.06 -24.80
C LYS A 38 3.36 6.54 -24.65
N TYR A 39 3.86 6.11 -23.50
CA TYR A 39 3.99 4.70 -23.13
C TYR A 39 3.15 4.42 -21.89
N ASN A 40 2.52 3.24 -21.85
CA ASN A 40 1.90 2.72 -20.63
C ASN A 40 2.91 1.79 -19.96
N MET A 41 3.15 2.00 -18.67
CA MET A 41 4.06 1.16 -17.87
C MET A 41 3.27 0.41 -16.81
N TYR A 42 3.69 -0.83 -16.55
CA TYR A 42 3.16 -1.66 -15.47
C TYR A 42 4.29 -1.98 -14.50
N PHE A 43 4.07 -1.67 -13.23
CA PHE A 43 5.02 -1.95 -12.16
C PHE A 43 4.37 -2.91 -11.16
N GLU A 44 5.12 -3.96 -10.79
CA GLU A 44 4.69 -4.92 -9.78
C GLU A 44 5.83 -5.16 -8.79
N ALA A 45 5.51 -5.03 -7.51
CA ALA A 45 6.46 -5.35 -6.45
C ALA A 45 6.57 -6.87 -6.27
N ASN A 46 7.77 -7.41 -6.48
CA ASN A 46 8.03 -8.82 -6.26
C ASN A 46 7.95 -9.16 -4.76
N ASN A 47 7.01 -10.04 -4.40
CA ASN A 47 6.85 -10.54 -3.01
C ASN A 47 6.61 -9.43 -1.97
N LEU A 48 5.70 -8.50 -2.27
CA LEU A 48 5.37 -7.34 -1.44
C LEU A 48 5.13 -7.70 0.04
N TYR A 49 4.20 -8.62 0.32
CA TYR A 49 3.91 -9.01 1.70
C TYR A 49 5.08 -9.74 2.34
N GLY A 50 5.82 -10.57 1.60
CA GLY A 50 7.03 -11.20 2.11
C GLY A 50 8.07 -10.17 2.58
N TRP A 51 8.26 -9.09 1.84
CA TRP A 51 9.09 -7.97 2.29
C TRP A 51 8.54 -7.32 3.56
N ALA A 52 7.22 -7.08 3.62
CA ALA A 52 6.57 -6.46 4.79
C ALA A 52 6.68 -7.32 6.05
N VAL A 53 6.42 -8.63 5.96
CA VAL A 53 6.53 -9.56 7.11
C VAL A 53 7.98 -9.88 7.49
N SER A 54 8.95 -9.51 6.66
CA SER A 54 10.37 -9.56 7.01
C SER A 54 10.82 -8.37 7.86
N GLN A 55 9.99 -7.32 7.97
CA GLN A 55 10.28 -6.18 8.83
C GLN A 55 10.17 -6.55 10.32
N ALA A 56 10.58 -5.64 11.20
CA ALA A 56 10.32 -5.80 12.63
C ALA A 56 8.80 -5.79 12.90
N LEU A 57 8.29 -6.88 13.47
CA LEU A 57 6.89 -7.08 13.77
C LEU A 57 6.64 -7.03 15.28
N PRO A 58 5.42 -6.68 15.73
CA PRO A 58 5.05 -6.71 17.15
C PRO A 58 5.36 -8.08 17.78
N LEU A 59 5.92 -8.07 18.99
CA LEU A 59 6.36 -9.27 19.69
C LEU A 59 5.75 -9.38 21.10
N ALA A 60 5.97 -8.38 21.97
CA ALA A 60 5.61 -8.48 23.39
C ALA A 60 5.54 -7.12 24.08
N ASN A 61 5.21 -7.11 25.38
CA ASN A 61 5.29 -5.95 26.27
C ASN A 61 4.46 -4.74 25.83
N PHE A 62 3.24 -5.00 25.35
CA PHE A 62 2.32 -3.94 24.96
C PHE A 62 1.90 -3.12 26.18
N LYS A 63 2.07 -1.80 26.12
CA LYS A 63 1.69 -0.88 27.20
C LYS A 63 1.20 0.45 26.64
N TRP A 64 0.25 1.05 27.33
CA TRP A 64 -0.18 2.42 27.06
C TRP A 64 0.84 3.40 27.62
N GLU A 65 1.20 4.39 26.82
CA GLU A 65 2.04 5.50 27.26
C GLU A 65 1.19 6.64 27.82
N SER A 66 1.78 7.49 28.66
CA SER A 66 1.11 8.69 29.18
C SER A 66 0.84 9.67 28.04
N SER A 67 -0.42 10.04 27.81
CA SER A 67 -0.86 10.89 26.70
C SER A 67 -0.17 12.27 26.68
N GLU A 68 0.22 12.79 27.85
CA GLU A 68 0.86 14.10 28.00
C GLU A 68 2.26 14.16 27.36
N LEU A 69 2.90 13.01 27.16
CA LEU A 69 4.26 12.91 26.61
C LEU A 69 4.28 12.78 25.08
N TRP A 70 3.10 12.70 24.44
CA TRP A 70 3.01 12.39 23.01
C TRP A 70 2.45 13.55 22.19
N ASN A 71 3.24 13.94 21.19
CA ASN A 71 2.89 14.96 20.22
C ASN A 71 3.55 14.62 18.86
N GLU A 72 3.45 15.52 17.89
CA GLU A 72 4.10 15.34 16.59
C GLU A 72 5.61 15.13 16.72
N GLU A 73 6.29 16.00 17.49
CA GLU A 73 7.74 15.97 17.65
C GLU A 73 8.24 14.64 18.25
N SER A 74 7.56 14.15 19.28
CA SER A 74 7.94 12.88 19.93
C SER A 74 7.79 11.69 18.97
N ILE A 75 6.77 11.69 18.10
CA ILE A 75 6.58 10.66 17.06
C ILE A 75 7.72 10.72 16.04
N MET A 76 8.13 11.92 15.62
CA MET A 76 9.20 12.10 14.64
C MET A 76 10.57 11.66 15.17
N GLN A 77 10.80 11.76 16.49
CA GLN A 77 12.03 11.34 17.14
C GLN A 77 12.17 9.81 17.34
N ILE A 78 11.12 9.01 17.13
CA ILE A 78 11.19 7.54 17.28
C ILE A 78 12.23 6.95 16.31
N HIS A 79 13.13 6.10 16.78
CA HIS A 79 14.09 5.45 15.89
C HIS A 79 13.43 4.40 14.97
N ASN A 80 13.70 4.43 13.66
CA ASN A 80 13.07 3.52 12.70
C ASN A 80 13.43 2.05 12.95
N GLU A 81 14.65 1.78 13.44
CA GLU A 81 15.18 0.43 13.69
C GLU A 81 15.22 0.08 15.19
N GLY A 82 14.46 0.80 16.03
CA GLY A 82 14.37 0.50 17.45
C GLY A 82 13.76 -0.87 17.76
N ASP A 83 14.08 -1.41 18.93
CA ASP A 83 13.45 -2.63 19.47
C ASP A 83 12.06 -2.35 20.09
N THR A 84 11.74 -1.08 20.30
CA THR A 84 10.45 -0.58 20.77
C THR A 84 9.75 0.18 19.64
N CYS A 85 8.48 -0.12 19.47
CA CYS A 85 7.62 0.43 18.42
C CYS A 85 6.40 1.10 19.04
N PHE A 86 5.74 1.96 18.26
CA PHE A 86 4.58 2.73 18.67
C PHE A 86 3.50 2.73 17.60
N VAL A 87 2.25 2.60 18.04
CA VAL A 87 1.04 2.86 17.26
C VAL A 87 0.26 3.95 17.98
N SER A 88 -0.06 5.03 17.27
CA SER A 88 -0.69 6.21 17.86
C SER A 88 -2.05 6.46 17.26
N LYS A 89 -2.96 6.99 18.08
CA LYS A 89 -4.26 7.49 17.66
C LYS A 89 -4.20 9.00 17.58
N VAL A 90 -4.41 9.54 16.39
CA VAL A 90 -4.13 10.93 16.07
C VAL A 90 -5.25 11.57 15.24
N ASP A 91 -5.30 12.89 15.25
CA ASP A 91 -5.97 13.65 14.18
C ASP A 91 -4.92 14.03 13.14
N LEU A 92 -5.25 13.81 11.86
CA LEU A 92 -4.45 14.22 10.71
C LEU A 92 -5.21 15.25 9.91
N GLU A 93 -4.60 16.41 9.71
CA GLU A 93 -5.05 17.37 8.71
C GLU A 93 -4.48 16.97 7.35
N TYR A 94 -5.31 17.09 6.32
CA TYR A 94 -4.98 16.85 4.92
C TYR A 94 -5.11 18.18 4.16
N PRO A 95 -4.05 19.00 4.13
CA PRO A 95 -4.12 20.36 3.61
C PRO A 95 -4.51 20.37 2.12
N GLU A 96 -5.32 21.34 1.70
CA GLU A 96 -5.81 21.42 0.30
C GLU A 96 -4.67 21.61 -0.70
N GLU A 97 -3.58 22.27 -0.29
CA GLU A 97 -2.42 22.54 -1.13
C GLU A 97 -1.70 21.27 -1.67
N ILE A 98 -1.90 20.11 -1.04
CA ILE A 98 -1.31 18.83 -1.46
C ILE A 98 -2.32 17.91 -2.18
N HIS A 99 -3.56 18.34 -2.40
CA HIS A 99 -4.59 17.48 -2.99
C HIS A 99 -4.28 17.10 -4.44
N ASP A 100 -3.80 18.06 -5.24
CA ASP A 100 -3.49 17.83 -6.65
C ASP A 100 -2.34 16.82 -6.83
N SER A 101 -1.27 16.93 -6.02
CA SER A 101 -0.15 15.99 -6.06
C SER A 101 -0.55 14.60 -5.56
N HIS A 102 -1.48 14.53 -4.61
CA HIS A 102 -1.93 13.26 -4.01
C HIS A 102 -3.11 12.63 -4.74
N ASN A 103 -3.66 13.28 -5.77
CA ASN A 103 -4.78 12.76 -6.57
C ASN A 103 -4.47 11.39 -7.20
N CYS A 104 -3.18 11.13 -7.50
CA CYS A 104 -2.72 9.84 -8.03
C CYS A 104 -2.32 8.82 -6.95
N LEU A 105 -2.11 9.24 -5.69
CA LEU A 105 -1.63 8.40 -4.60
C LEU A 105 -2.13 8.94 -3.26
N VAL A 106 -3.39 8.66 -2.94
CA VAL A 106 -3.99 9.08 -1.68
C VAL A 106 -3.44 8.22 -0.53
N VAL A 107 -2.81 8.88 0.44
CA VAL A 107 -2.35 8.23 1.68
C VAL A 107 -3.38 8.31 2.80
N ALA A 108 -3.11 7.59 3.89
CA ALA A 108 -3.96 7.53 5.09
C ALA A 108 -5.42 7.10 4.84
N THR A 109 -5.63 6.09 3.99
CA THR A 109 -6.97 5.60 3.61
C THR A 109 -7.77 5.09 4.80
N GLU A 110 -9.10 5.31 4.82
CA GLU A 110 -9.97 4.89 5.93
C GLU A 110 -10.97 3.82 5.52
N ILE A 111 -11.34 2.97 6.46
CA ILE A 111 -12.50 2.08 6.29
C ILE A 111 -13.74 2.90 6.64
N MET A 112 -14.54 3.26 5.63
CA MET A 112 -15.75 4.04 5.81
C MET A 112 -16.89 3.53 4.94
N LYS A 113 -18.12 3.90 5.32
CA LYS A 113 -19.33 3.58 4.56
C LYS A 113 -19.57 4.70 3.55
N ALA A 114 -19.64 4.33 2.27
CA ALA A 114 -19.94 5.29 1.22
C ALA A 114 -21.43 5.60 1.20
N ASN A 115 -21.78 6.88 1.36
CA ASN A 115 -23.15 7.36 1.25
C ASN A 115 -23.36 8.02 -0.12
N LYS A 116 -24.61 8.09 -0.60
CA LYS A 116 -24.95 8.79 -1.85
C LYS A 116 -24.49 10.25 -1.89
N SER A 117 -24.45 10.92 -0.74
CA SER A 117 -23.98 12.30 -0.63
C SER A 117 -22.49 12.49 -0.91
N MET A 118 -21.70 11.41 -0.84
CA MET A 118 -20.27 11.43 -1.15
C MET A 118 -19.98 11.21 -2.64
N LEU A 119 -20.99 10.88 -3.43
CA LEU A 119 -20.85 10.59 -4.85
C LEU A 119 -21.00 11.86 -5.68
N SER A 120 -20.17 11.99 -6.71
CA SER A 120 -20.32 13.04 -7.71
C SER A 120 -21.59 12.83 -8.55
N SER A 121 -22.07 13.90 -9.18
CA SER A 121 -23.23 13.82 -10.08
C SER A 121 -23.04 12.79 -11.20
N TYR A 122 -21.81 12.62 -11.69
CA TYR A 122 -21.46 11.59 -12.66
C TYR A 122 -21.58 10.18 -12.08
N GLN A 123 -21.09 9.94 -10.87
CA GLN A 123 -21.21 8.66 -10.18
C GLN A 123 -22.67 8.32 -9.89
N LEU A 124 -23.49 9.30 -9.49
CA LEU A 124 -24.93 9.12 -9.31
C LEU A 124 -25.63 8.73 -10.62
N ASN A 125 -25.32 9.41 -11.73
CA ASN A 125 -25.85 9.04 -13.04
C ASN A 125 -25.45 7.62 -13.47
N LEU A 126 -24.22 7.20 -13.19
CA LEU A 126 -23.77 5.82 -13.46
C LEU A 126 -24.50 4.79 -12.60
N VAL A 127 -24.74 5.10 -11.33
CA VAL A 127 -25.51 4.24 -10.42
C VAL A 127 -26.91 4.00 -10.97
N ASP A 128 -27.57 5.05 -11.45
CA ASP A 128 -28.91 4.96 -12.05
C ASP A 128 -28.87 4.21 -13.38
N LYS A 129 -27.89 4.51 -14.25
CA LYS A 129 -27.76 3.90 -15.57
C LYS A 129 -27.40 2.41 -15.52
N LEU A 130 -26.59 1.99 -14.56
CA LEU A 130 -26.13 0.62 -14.39
C LEU A 130 -26.99 -0.18 -13.40
N GLU A 131 -28.04 0.43 -12.84
CA GLU A 131 -28.91 -0.15 -11.82
C GLU A 131 -28.13 -0.72 -10.61
N PHE A 132 -27.01 -0.07 -10.27
CA PHE A 132 -26.09 -0.55 -9.25
C PHE A 132 -26.59 -0.22 -7.84
N LYS A 133 -26.59 -1.20 -6.93
CA LYS A 133 -26.95 -0.96 -5.53
C LYS A 133 -25.74 -0.53 -4.72
N ILE A 134 -25.79 0.69 -4.18
CA ILE A 134 -24.78 1.16 -3.22
C ILE A 134 -24.98 0.42 -1.91
N SER A 135 -23.95 -0.33 -1.49
CA SER A 135 -23.94 -0.96 -0.16
C SER A 135 -23.54 0.07 0.89
N GLU A 136 -24.52 0.53 1.66
CA GLU A 136 -24.33 1.45 2.79
C GLU A 136 -24.01 0.69 4.09
N SER A 137 -24.16 -0.64 4.10
CA SER A 137 -23.97 -1.47 5.30
C SER A 137 -22.51 -1.78 5.60
N ASN A 138 -21.67 -1.94 4.57
CA ASN A 138 -20.32 -2.48 4.70
C ASN A 138 -19.28 -1.36 4.52
N GLY A 139 -18.33 -1.29 5.45
CA GLY A 139 -17.19 -0.39 5.30
C GLY A 139 -16.30 -0.82 4.15
N LYS A 140 -15.80 0.13 3.36
CA LYS A 140 -14.79 -0.08 2.32
C LYS A 140 -13.58 0.78 2.62
N ILE A 141 -12.41 0.35 2.17
CA ILE A 141 -11.19 1.17 2.21
C ILE A 141 -11.36 2.25 1.14
N ILE A 142 -11.45 3.52 1.56
CA ILE A 142 -11.66 4.64 0.66
C ILE A 142 -10.42 5.55 0.66
N PRO A 143 -9.79 5.77 -0.51
CA PRO A 143 -8.77 6.79 -0.70
C PRO A 143 -9.43 8.17 -0.74
N TYR A 144 -9.50 8.83 0.42
CA TYR A 144 -10.22 10.08 0.57
C TYR A 144 -9.31 11.20 1.11
N LEU A 145 -9.26 12.33 0.40
CA LEU A 145 -8.37 13.48 0.65
C LEU A 145 -8.83 14.42 1.79
N SER A 146 -9.74 13.98 2.67
CA SER A 146 -10.15 14.80 3.83
C SER A 146 -9.31 14.54 5.07
N ASN A 147 -9.46 15.43 6.05
CA ASN A 147 -8.92 15.25 7.40
C ASN A 147 -9.35 13.90 7.99
N LYS A 148 -8.44 13.32 8.79
CA LYS A 148 -8.62 12.06 9.49
C LYS A 148 -8.79 12.35 10.95
N THR A 149 -9.89 11.86 11.54
CA THR A 149 -10.14 12.06 12.97
C THR A 149 -9.97 10.75 13.71
N LYS A 150 -9.30 10.76 14.87
CA LYS A 150 -9.12 9.58 15.72
C LYS A 150 -8.51 8.40 14.96
N TYR A 151 -7.64 8.71 14.00
CA TYR A 151 -7.01 7.79 13.09
C TYR A 151 -5.89 7.04 13.80
N VAL A 152 -5.94 5.70 13.77
CA VAL A 152 -4.90 4.86 14.36
C VAL A 152 -3.89 4.50 13.27
N ALA A 153 -2.61 4.74 13.54
CA ALA A 153 -1.53 4.36 12.66
C ALA A 153 -0.20 4.07 13.37
N HIS A 154 0.52 3.11 12.79
CA HIS A 154 1.93 2.85 13.08
C HIS A 154 2.82 4.08 12.87
N PHE A 155 3.82 4.28 13.74
CA PHE A 155 4.67 5.47 13.71
C PHE A 155 5.38 5.71 12.36
N ARG A 156 5.86 4.65 11.70
CA ARG A 156 6.48 4.76 10.36
C ARG A 156 5.53 5.36 9.32
N ASN A 157 4.24 5.00 9.38
CA ASN A 157 3.24 5.57 8.49
C ASN A 157 2.99 7.05 8.83
N LEU A 158 2.94 7.40 10.12
CA LEU A 158 2.79 8.80 10.54
C LEU A 158 3.95 9.67 10.09
N LYS A 159 5.19 9.17 10.18
CA LYS A 159 6.37 9.85 9.62
C LYS A 159 6.26 10.04 8.11
N LEU A 160 5.90 8.99 7.38
CA LEU A 160 5.68 9.06 5.93
C LEU A 160 4.59 10.09 5.58
N TYR A 161 3.47 10.10 6.29
CA TYR A 161 2.39 11.05 6.04
C TYR A 161 2.84 12.49 6.28
N LYS A 162 3.66 12.72 7.32
CA LYS A 162 4.26 14.03 7.58
C LYS A 162 5.22 14.46 6.47
N GLU A 163 6.07 13.55 6.00
CA GLU A 163 6.97 13.79 4.87
C GLU A 163 6.20 14.12 3.58
N LEU A 164 5.03 13.51 3.39
CA LEU A 164 4.12 13.78 2.27
C LEU A 164 3.22 15.01 2.52
N GLY A 165 3.40 15.76 3.59
CA GLY A 165 2.73 17.05 3.82
C GLY A 165 1.44 17.00 4.65
N LEU A 166 1.02 15.84 5.16
CA LEU A 166 -0.06 15.79 6.16
C LEU A 166 0.44 16.37 7.49
N ARG A 167 -0.46 16.89 8.32
CA ARG A 167 -0.11 17.49 9.62
C ARG A 167 -0.75 16.70 10.76
N ILE A 168 0.03 16.38 11.79
CA ILE A 168 -0.49 15.73 13.00
C ILE A 168 -0.99 16.83 13.92
N THR A 169 -2.30 17.00 14.04
CA THR A 169 -2.88 18.11 14.82
C THR A 169 -3.09 17.76 16.28
N TYR A 170 -3.32 16.48 16.59
CA TYR A 170 -3.52 16.02 17.96
C TYR A 170 -3.15 14.54 18.12
N VAL A 171 -2.64 14.17 19.29
CA VAL A 171 -2.35 12.77 19.66
C VAL A 171 -3.17 12.40 20.89
N TYR A 172 -4.10 11.46 20.71
CA TYR A 172 -5.01 10.99 21.78
C TYR A 172 -4.37 9.92 22.66
N ALA A 173 -3.61 9.02 22.05
CA ALA A 173 -3.03 7.88 22.73
C ALA A 173 -1.86 7.33 21.93
N ALA A 174 -0.87 6.78 22.63
CA ALA A 174 0.21 6.00 22.05
C ALA A 174 0.28 4.64 22.77
N LEU A 175 0.35 3.58 21.99
CA LEU A 175 0.57 2.22 22.44
C LEU A 175 1.98 1.81 22.03
N SER A 176 2.81 1.43 23.00
CA SER A 176 4.15 0.93 22.73
C SER A 176 4.25 -0.58 22.91
N PHE A 177 5.17 -1.21 22.19
CA PHE A 177 5.45 -2.63 22.28
C PHE A 177 6.85 -2.97 21.79
N LYS A 178 7.39 -4.09 22.25
CA LYS A 178 8.62 -4.67 21.72
C LYS A 178 8.36 -5.25 20.33
N GLN A 179 9.25 -4.98 19.38
CA GLN A 179 9.23 -5.55 18.04
C GLN A 179 10.54 -6.28 17.72
N SER A 180 10.49 -7.24 16.81
CA SER A 180 11.69 -7.84 16.23
C SER A 180 11.39 -8.45 14.85
N PRO A 181 12.39 -8.63 13.97
CA PRO A 181 12.21 -9.25 12.66
C PRO A 181 12.16 -10.78 12.77
N TRP A 182 11.30 -11.31 13.64
CA TRP A 182 11.30 -12.74 14.00
C TRP A 182 10.87 -13.68 12.86
N LEU A 183 10.18 -13.18 11.82
CA LEU A 183 9.85 -13.94 10.61
C LEU A 183 10.90 -13.81 9.49
N GLU A 184 11.83 -12.87 9.57
CA GLU A 184 12.71 -12.51 8.45
C GLU A 184 13.55 -13.70 7.96
N SER A 185 14.12 -14.50 8.88
CA SER A 185 14.92 -15.67 8.54
C SER A 185 14.12 -16.72 7.76
N TYR A 186 12.86 -16.94 8.15
CA TYR A 186 11.95 -17.86 7.48
C TYR A 186 11.58 -17.37 6.08
N ILE A 187 11.23 -16.09 5.95
CA ILE A 187 10.84 -15.49 4.67
C ILE A 187 12.02 -15.44 3.70
N ARG A 188 13.22 -15.07 4.20
CA ARG A 188 14.46 -15.08 3.43
C ARG A 188 14.77 -16.49 2.93
N PHE A 189 14.67 -17.50 3.79
CA PHE A 189 14.86 -18.90 3.39
C PHE A 189 13.92 -19.29 2.24
N ASN A 190 12.62 -19.05 2.38
CA ASN A 190 11.63 -19.39 1.34
C ASN A 190 11.85 -18.63 0.04
N THR A 191 12.26 -17.35 0.12
CA THR A 191 12.60 -16.53 -1.04
C THR A 191 13.79 -17.11 -1.79
N GLU A 192 14.83 -17.55 -1.09
CA GLU A 192 16.00 -18.20 -1.70
C GLU A 192 15.66 -19.55 -2.32
N GLN A 193 14.81 -20.36 -1.69
CA GLN A 193 14.32 -21.61 -2.30
C GLN A 193 13.52 -21.32 -3.58
N ARG A 194 12.67 -20.29 -3.58
CA ARG A 194 11.88 -19.89 -4.76
C ARG A 194 12.75 -19.43 -5.93
N LYS A 195 13.88 -18.75 -5.68
CA LYS A 195 14.85 -18.37 -6.72
C LYS A 195 15.51 -19.57 -7.37
N LYS A 196 15.77 -20.64 -6.60
CA LYS A 196 16.43 -21.86 -7.07
C LYS A 196 15.47 -22.80 -7.83
N ALA A 197 14.17 -22.69 -7.60
CA ALA A 197 13.16 -23.52 -8.27
C ALA A 197 13.11 -23.23 -9.78
N LYS A 198 13.41 -24.24 -10.59
CA LYS A 198 13.25 -24.19 -12.06
C LYS A 198 11.80 -24.51 -12.45
N MET A 199 11.32 -23.92 -13.55
CA MET A 199 9.97 -24.15 -14.11
C MET A 199 9.81 -25.52 -14.79
N ASP A 200 10.90 -26.28 -14.97
CA ASP A 200 11.00 -27.38 -15.93
C ASP A 200 10.72 -28.78 -15.34
N GLU A 201 9.99 -28.85 -14.22
CA GLU A 201 9.59 -30.13 -13.60
C GLU A 201 8.07 -30.19 -13.40
N SER A 202 7.47 -31.36 -13.63
CA SER A 202 6.04 -31.61 -13.48
C SER A 202 5.76 -32.52 -12.27
N PRO A 203 4.96 -32.07 -11.26
CA PRO A 203 4.36 -30.75 -11.16
C PRO A 203 5.40 -29.68 -10.75
N PRO A 204 5.16 -28.39 -11.07
CA PRO A 204 6.12 -27.32 -10.77
C PRO A 204 6.43 -27.27 -9.28
N LYS A 205 7.69 -27.47 -8.89
CA LYS A 205 8.17 -27.37 -7.48
C LYS A 205 7.87 -26.01 -6.83
N ARG A 206 7.53 -24.98 -7.61
CA ARG A 206 6.96 -23.71 -7.12
C ARG A 206 5.69 -23.89 -6.29
N PHE A 207 4.97 -25.01 -6.41
CA PHE A 207 3.77 -25.28 -5.62
C PHE A 207 4.10 -25.57 -4.14
N ASN A 208 5.23 -26.22 -3.85
CA ASN A 208 5.65 -26.53 -2.48
C ASN A 208 6.23 -25.32 -1.73
N TRP A 209 6.63 -24.27 -2.45
CA TRP A 209 7.26 -23.06 -1.92
C TRP A 209 6.56 -21.79 -2.45
N GLY A 210 5.30 -21.94 -2.84
CA GLY A 210 4.55 -20.94 -3.59
C GLY A 210 3.97 -19.82 -2.71
N PRO A 211 3.25 -18.87 -3.34
CA PRO A 211 2.47 -17.82 -2.69
C PRO A 211 1.74 -18.28 -1.40
N ALA A 212 1.16 -19.47 -1.44
CA ALA A 212 0.40 -20.03 -0.33
C ALA A 212 1.23 -20.11 0.97
N MET A 213 2.47 -20.62 0.96
CA MET A 213 3.25 -20.75 2.20
C MET A 213 3.67 -19.40 2.81
N LEU A 214 3.88 -18.37 1.98
CA LEU A 214 4.24 -17.03 2.45
C LEU A 214 3.02 -16.21 2.91
N TYR A 215 1.92 -16.25 2.16
CA TYR A 215 0.74 -15.41 2.43
C TYR A 215 -0.21 -16.03 3.47
N THR A 216 -0.12 -17.35 3.72
CA THR A 216 -0.99 -18.02 4.71
C THR A 216 -0.64 -17.63 6.15
N LEU A 217 0.62 -17.27 6.43
CA LEU A 217 1.04 -16.84 7.78
C LEU A 217 0.40 -15.51 8.19
N GLU A 218 0.32 -14.56 7.26
CA GLU A 218 -0.36 -13.28 7.48
C GLU A 218 -1.86 -13.50 7.73
N GLY A 219 -2.50 -14.30 6.88
CA GLY A 219 -3.93 -14.60 6.99
C GLY A 219 -4.33 -15.27 8.30
N HIS A 220 -3.43 -16.03 8.96
CA HIS A 220 -3.67 -16.61 10.27
C HIS A 220 -3.42 -15.65 11.43
N ALA A 221 -2.43 -14.75 11.30
CA ALA A 221 -2.11 -13.77 12.35
C ALA A 221 -3.21 -12.71 12.55
N VAL A 222 -4.03 -12.48 11.53
CA VAL A 222 -5.10 -11.46 11.50
C VAL A 222 -6.51 -12.07 11.75
N GLN A 223 -6.62 -13.36 12.03
CA GLN A 223 -7.95 -13.99 12.20
C GLN A 223 -8.65 -13.49 13.47
N PRO A 224 -9.96 -13.14 13.37
CA PRO A 224 -10.75 -12.88 14.56
C PRO A 224 -10.87 -14.17 15.38
N PRO A 225 -10.98 -14.09 16.72
CA PRO A 225 -11.02 -15.26 17.61
C PRO A 225 -12.15 -16.27 17.33
N THR A 226 -13.13 -15.89 16.52
CA THR A 226 -14.35 -16.65 16.21
C THR A 226 -14.30 -17.39 14.87
N ALA A 227 -13.24 -17.28 14.08
CA ALA A 227 -13.14 -17.95 12.78
C ALA A 227 -12.82 -19.45 12.94
N ALA A 228 -13.68 -20.32 12.39
CA ALA A 228 -13.40 -21.75 12.28
C ALA A 228 -12.31 -22.01 11.19
N PRO A 229 -11.45 -23.03 11.35
CA PRO A 229 -10.39 -23.30 10.38
C PRO A 229 -10.98 -23.69 9.02
N HIS A 230 -10.57 -22.98 7.96
CA HIS A 230 -11.01 -23.27 6.60
C HIS A 230 -10.29 -24.50 6.02
N GLU A 231 -11.05 -25.52 5.61
CA GLU A 231 -10.55 -26.63 4.81
C GLU A 231 -10.41 -26.19 3.34
N VAL A 232 -9.19 -26.19 2.80
CA VAL A 232 -8.88 -25.71 1.44
C VAL A 232 -9.04 -26.86 0.43
N ARG A 233 -10.03 -26.79 -0.45
CA ARG A 233 -10.14 -27.66 -1.64
C ARG A 233 -9.79 -26.87 -2.91
N PHE A 234 -8.88 -27.42 -3.72
CA PHE A 234 -8.37 -26.80 -4.94
C PHE A 234 -9.14 -27.24 -6.19
N ALA A 235 -9.50 -26.30 -7.06
CA ALA A 235 -9.89 -26.55 -8.45
C ALA A 235 -8.79 -26.02 -9.39
N GLN A 236 -8.38 -26.79 -10.39
CA GLN A 236 -7.30 -26.43 -11.33
C GLN A 236 -7.82 -25.55 -12.49
N PRO A 237 -7.12 -24.48 -12.92
CA PRO A 237 -7.44 -23.75 -14.15
C PRO A 237 -6.67 -24.27 -15.39
N ARG A 238 -7.31 -24.21 -16.57
CA ARG A 238 -6.72 -24.49 -17.89
C ARG A 238 -5.76 -23.38 -18.34
N VAL A 239 -4.68 -23.80 -19.02
CA VAL A 239 -3.56 -22.98 -19.51
C VAL A 239 -3.84 -22.34 -20.88
N GLN A 240 -3.36 -21.11 -21.10
CA GLN A 240 -3.04 -20.55 -22.43
C GLN A 240 -1.68 -19.81 -22.41
N PRO A 241 -0.96 -19.68 -23.55
CA PRO A 241 0.49 -19.42 -23.57
C PRO A 241 0.91 -17.94 -23.68
N SER A 242 2.15 -17.68 -23.23
CA SER A 242 2.83 -16.39 -22.99
C SER A 242 3.59 -15.81 -24.20
N HIS A 243 3.94 -14.52 -24.16
CA HIS A 243 5.01 -13.88 -24.94
C HIS A 243 6.03 -13.17 -24.03
N SER A 244 7.30 -13.18 -24.44
CA SER A 244 8.51 -12.81 -23.69
C SER A 244 8.88 -11.32 -23.76
N GLY A 245 9.41 -10.76 -22.68
CA GLY A 245 10.03 -9.43 -22.62
C GLY A 245 11.36 -9.44 -21.86
N SER A 246 12.32 -8.64 -22.33
CA SER A 246 13.73 -8.57 -21.91
C SER A 246 13.98 -7.75 -20.63
N HIS A 247 15.02 -8.12 -19.88
CA HIS A 247 15.44 -7.51 -18.62
C HIS A 247 16.37 -6.29 -18.80
N LEU A 248 16.11 -5.23 -18.04
CA LEU A 248 17.09 -4.19 -17.69
C LEU A 248 17.06 -4.00 -16.15
N SER A 249 18.24 -3.95 -15.53
CA SER A 249 18.39 -3.84 -14.07
C SER A 249 18.61 -2.40 -13.62
N ALA A 250 17.96 -1.98 -12.54
CA ALA A 250 18.28 -0.77 -11.79
C ALA A 250 18.96 -1.10 -10.45
N ARG A 251 19.95 -0.29 -10.04
CA ARG A 251 20.65 -0.38 -8.74
C ARG A 251 20.14 0.71 -7.78
N MET A 252 20.16 0.39 -6.48
CA MET A 252 19.62 1.18 -5.37
C MET A 252 20.59 2.24 -4.82
N ALA A 253 20.04 3.33 -4.27
CA ALA A 253 20.67 4.18 -3.27
C ALA A 253 19.68 4.49 -2.12
N HIS A 254 20.13 4.26 -0.89
CA HIS A 254 19.59 4.79 0.39
C HIS A 254 18.11 4.55 0.77
N GLY A 255 17.74 3.28 0.96
CA GLY A 255 16.97 2.85 2.14
C GLY A 255 15.49 3.20 2.27
N ASN A 256 14.93 4.12 1.49
CA ASN A 256 13.50 4.44 1.48
C ASN A 256 12.96 4.39 0.04
N TRP A 257 11.85 3.68 -0.16
CA TRP A 257 11.08 3.77 -1.41
C TRP A 257 10.11 4.95 -1.30
N VAL A 258 10.49 6.10 -1.86
CA VAL A 258 9.54 7.13 -2.27
C VAL A 258 9.80 7.39 -3.74
N VAL A 259 8.84 7.05 -4.61
CA VAL A 259 8.83 7.55 -5.99
C VAL A 259 8.26 8.97 -5.90
N VAL A 260 9.14 9.95 -5.64
CA VAL A 260 8.81 11.37 -5.78
C VAL A 260 8.89 11.68 -7.27
N LEU A 261 7.75 12.00 -7.89
CA LEU A 261 7.74 12.67 -9.18
C LEU A 261 7.91 14.16 -8.91
N GLU A 262 9.14 14.66 -9.03
CA GLU A 262 9.37 16.10 -9.08
C GLU A 262 8.81 16.66 -10.41
N PRO A 263 8.08 17.79 -10.38
CA PRO A 263 7.78 18.53 -11.60
C PRO A 263 9.09 19.12 -12.10
N GLN A 264 9.61 18.62 -13.23
CA GLN A 264 10.71 19.28 -13.91
C GLN A 264 10.26 20.68 -14.36
N SER A 265 10.81 21.71 -13.72
CA SER A 265 10.83 23.06 -14.26
C SER A 265 11.56 23.03 -15.60
N CYS A 266 10.88 23.47 -16.66
CA CYS A 266 11.49 23.63 -17.98
C CYS A 266 12.46 24.83 -17.93
N ASP A 267 13.76 24.57 -17.85
CA ASP A 267 14.77 25.57 -18.18
C ASP A 267 14.76 25.78 -19.70
N VAL A 268 14.38 27.00 -20.09
CA VAL A 268 14.45 27.47 -21.48
C VAL A 268 15.91 27.75 -21.80
N ALA A 269 16.55 26.85 -22.54
CA ALA A 269 17.82 27.13 -23.19
C ALA A 269 17.58 28.06 -24.38
N THR A 270 18.01 29.31 -24.25
CA THR A 270 18.24 30.22 -25.38
C THR A 270 19.54 29.79 -26.06
N GLU A 271 19.47 29.29 -27.29
CA GLU A 271 20.64 29.17 -28.17
C GLU A 271 20.67 30.35 -29.14
N GLU A 272 21.77 31.11 -29.03
CA GLU A 272 22.28 32.00 -30.05
C GLU A 272 22.72 31.18 -31.27
N SER A 273 22.26 31.59 -32.46
CA SER A 273 23.08 31.74 -33.67
C SER A 273 22.31 32.51 -34.73
#